data_AF-A0A1Y4RE99-F1
#
_entry.id   AF-A0A1Y4RE99-F1
#
_cell.length_a   1.000
_cell.length_b   1.000
_cell.length_c   1.000
_cell.angle_alpha   90.00
_cell.angle_beta   90.00
_cell.angle_gamma   90.00
#
_symmetry.space_group_name_H-M   'P 1'
#
loop_
_entity.id
_entity.type
_entity.pdbx_description
1 polymer ?
#
loop_
_entity_poly.entity_id
_entity_poly.type
_entity_poly.pdbx_seq_one_letter_code
_entity_poly.pdbx_strand_id
1 'polypeptide(L)' 'MLCTKKELQFSISLIHNLADRWNKSPADVYRILYKTHILDDYIFMCYDTLHTLGMEYLIDDITDFVREKGVAV' A
#
# COMPACT_ATOMS: atom_id res chain seq x y z
N MET A 1 12.95 -12.04 0.11
CA MET A 1 11.47 -12.07 0.09
C MET A 1 11.03 -12.78 -1.18
N LEU A 2 10.26 -13.87 -1.09
CA LEU A 2 9.66 -14.54 -2.24
C LEU A 2 8.19 -14.11 -2.28
N CYS A 3 7.90 -12.96 -2.89
CA CYS A 3 6.52 -12.56 -3.16
C CYS A 3 5.95 -13.45 -4.26
N THR A 4 4.77 -13.98 -4.04
CA THR A 4 4.00 -14.70 -5.05
C THR A 4 3.54 -13.73 -6.15
N LYS A 5 3.21 -14.27 -7.33
CA LYS A 5 2.69 -13.47 -8.44
C LYS A 5 1.45 -12.66 -8.06
N LYS A 6 0.61 -13.19 -7.16
CA LYS A 6 -0.63 -12.54 -6.72
C LYS A 6 -0.35 -11.36 -5.79
N GLU A 7 0.55 -11.52 -4.83
CA GLU A 7 0.99 -10.43 -3.93
C GLU A 7 1.64 -9.30 -4.73
N LEU A 8 2.48 -9.64 -5.73
CA LEU A 8 3.07 -8.65 -6.61
C LEU A 8 2.00 -7.86 -7.37
N GLN A 9 1.06 -8.56 -8.01
CA GLN A 9 -0.01 -7.90 -8.77
C GLN A 9 -0.90 -7.03 -7.88
N PHE A 10 -1.21 -7.51 -6.66
CA PHE A 10 -1.95 -6.75 -5.67
C PHE A 10 -1.21 -5.48 -5.24
N SER A 11 0.07 -5.60 -4.86
CA SER A 11 0.89 -4.46 -4.43
C SER A 11 1.03 -3.40 -5.54
N ILE A 12 1.22 -3.81 -6.80
CA ILE A 12 1.25 -2.90 -7.95
C ILE A 12 -0.09 -2.18 -8.10
N SER A 13 -1.21 -2.93 -8.09
CA SER A 13 -2.55 -2.33 -8.21
C SER A 13 -2.81 -1.31 -7.10
N LEU A 14 -2.43 -1.65 -5.87
CA LEU A 14 -2.59 -0.79 -4.72
C LEU A 14 -1.75 0.49 -4.82
N ILE A 15 -0.48 0.39 -5.22
CA ILE A 15 0.38 1.57 -5.42
C ILE A 15 -0.22 2.53 -6.45
N HIS A 16 -0.79 2.00 -7.54
CA HIS A 16 -1.46 2.83 -8.54
C HIS A 16 -2.72 3.52 -7.99
N ASN A 17 -3.56 2.79 -7.25
CA ASN A 17 -4.74 3.38 -6.62
C ASN A 17 -4.38 4.47 -5.60
N LEU A 18 -3.34 4.26 -4.81
CA LEU A 18 -2.81 5.26 -3.86
C LEU A 18 -2.21 6.46 -4.59
N ALA A 19 -1.55 6.24 -5.75
CA ALA A 19 -1.00 7.30 -6.58
C ALA A 19 -2.11 8.23 -7.09
N ASP A 20 -3.20 7.66 -7.57
CA ASP A 20 -4.39 8.41 -7.99
C ASP A 20 -5.02 9.16 -6.80
N ARG A 21 -5.11 8.51 -5.63
CA ARG A 21 -5.70 9.11 -4.41
C ARG A 21 -4.88 10.27 -3.85
N TRP A 22 -3.55 10.13 -3.81
CA TRP A 22 -2.63 11.14 -3.25
C TRP A 22 -2.15 12.15 -4.29
N ASN A 23 -2.60 12.02 -5.55
CA ASN A 23 -2.14 12.82 -6.68
C ASN A 23 -0.59 12.85 -6.78
N LYS A 24 0.03 11.67 -6.66
CA LYS A 24 1.49 11.47 -6.72
C LYS A 24 1.86 10.47 -7.80
N SER A 25 3.14 10.40 -8.16
CA SER A 25 3.61 9.32 -9.03
C SER A 25 3.63 7.98 -8.27
N PRO A 26 3.41 6.84 -8.94
CA PRO A 26 3.57 5.52 -8.33
C PRO A 26 4.95 5.30 -7.67
N ALA A 27 5.99 5.92 -8.22
CA ALA A 27 7.34 5.86 -7.66
C ALA A 27 7.46 6.61 -6.32
N ASP A 28 6.76 7.73 -6.16
CA ASP A 28 6.74 8.48 -4.90
C ASP A 28 5.94 7.73 -3.83
N VAL A 29 4.79 7.16 -4.22
CA VAL A 29 3.99 6.29 -3.35
C VAL A 29 4.81 5.10 -2.88
N TYR A 30 5.47 4.38 -3.79
CA TYR A 30 6.33 3.27 -3.43
C TYR A 30 7.41 3.67 -2.43
N ARG A 31 8.05 4.84 -2.63
CA ARG A 31 9.06 5.37 -1.72
C ARG A 31 8.50 5.67 -0.32
N ILE A 32 7.27 6.19 -0.24
CA ILE A 32 6.57 6.43 1.03
C ILE A 32 6.34 5.10 1.73
N LEU A 33 5.71 4.13 1.05
CA LEU A 33 5.38 2.82 1.63
C LEU A 33 6.63 2.03 2.03
N TYR A 34 7.72 2.15 1.25
CA TYR A 34 9.01 1.54 1.58
C TYR A 34 9.63 2.15 2.84
N LYS A 35 9.58 3.49 2.98
CA LYS A 35 10.11 4.18 4.17
C LYS A 35 9.32 3.89 5.44
N THR A 36 8.01 3.64 5.33
CA THR A 36 7.16 3.30 6.48
C THR A 36 7.18 1.82 6.83
N HIS A 37 7.88 0.99 6.04
CA HIS A 37 7.90 -0.48 6.14
C HIS A 37 6.51 -1.14 6.03
N ILE A 38 5.48 -0.40 5.60
CA ILE A 38 4.10 -0.91 5.57
C ILE A 38 3.92 -2.04 4.56
N LEU A 39 4.69 -2.04 3.46
CA LEU A 39 4.63 -3.14 2.48
C LEU A 39 4.98 -4.47 3.14
N ASP A 40 6.11 -4.52 3.84
CA ASP A 40 6.64 -5.72 4.45
C ASP A 40 5.88 -6.11 5.73
N ASP A 41 5.66 -5.14 6.62
CA ASP A 41 5.15 -5.39 7.98
C ASP A 41 3.63 -5.51 8.04
N TYR A 42 2.91 -5.01 7.03
CA TYR A 42 1.45 -5.00 7.01
C TYR A 42 0.87 -5.60 5.73
N ILE A 43 1.22 -5.10 4.55
CA ILE A 43 0.54 -5.50 3.31
C ILE A 43 0.80 -6.96 2.96
N PHE A 44 2.06 -7.37 2.95
CA PHE A 44 2.42 -8.75 2.65
C PHE A 44 2.09 -9.69 3.81
N MET A 45 2.34 -9.27 5.06
CA MET A 45 1.97 -10.04 6.25
C MET A 45 0.47 -10.33 6.34
N CYS A 46 -0.38 -9.38 5.96
CA CYS A 46 -1.84 -9.49 6.04
C CYS A 46 -2.49 -9.79 4.69
N TYR A 47 -1.73 -10.19 3.66
CA TYR A 47 -2.24 -10.35 2.29
C TYR A 47 -3.53 -11.18 2.23
N ASP A 48 -3.56 -12.33 2.91
CA ASP A 48 -4.72 -13.24 2.91
C ASP A 48 -6.01 -12.58 3.42
N THR A 49 -5.91 -11.59 4.30
CA THR A 49 -7.08 -10.81 4.76
C THR A 49 -7.35 -9.64 3.82
N LEU A 50 -6.32 -8.85 3.51
CA LEU A 50 -6.45 -7.60 2.77
C LEU A 50 -6.96 -7.81 1.33
N HIS A 51 -6.58 -8.91 0.67
CA HIS A 51 -7.03 -9.17 -0.70
C HIS A 51 -8.52 -9.54 -0.82
N THR A 52 -9.18 -9.80 0.31
CA THR A 52 -10.63 -10.04 0.37
C THR A 52 -11.43 -8.77 0.62
N LEU A 53 -10.76 -7.70 1.07
CA LEU A 53 -11.37 -6.41 1.34
C LEU A 53 -11.55 -5.58 0.06
N GLY A 54 -12.45 -4.61 0.10
CA GLY A 54 -12.62 -3.64 -0.98
C GLY A 54 -11.39 -2.74 -1.11
N MET A 55 -10.99 -2.44 -2.35
CA MET A 55 -9.82 -1.59 -2.62
C MET A 55 -9.94 -0.19 -1.98
N GLU A 56 -11.13 0.42 -2.02
CA GLU A 56 -11.37 1.74 -1.41
C GLU A 56 -11.08 1.76 0.09
N TYR A 57 -11.51 0.72 0.82
CA TYR A 57 -11.21 0.60 2.25
C TYR A 57 -9.71 0.51 2.51
N LEU A 58 -9.00 -0.26 1.68
CA LEU A 58 -7.55 -0.43 1.82
C LEU A 58 -6.79 0.88 1.57
N ILE A 59 -7.24 1.67 0.59
CA ILE A 59 -6.66 2.97 0.27
C ILE A 59 -6.78 3.92 1.47
N ASP A 60 -7.96 4.00 2.07
CA ASP A 60 -8.21 4.89 3.20
C ASP A 60 -7.42 4.41 4.45
N ASP A 61 -7.41 3.11 4.75
CA ASP A 61 -6.65 2.52 5.87
C ASP A 61 -5.13 2.80 5.77
N ILE A 62 -4.56 2.59 4.58
CA ILE A 62 -3.13 2.87 4.34
C ILE A 62 -2.85 4.37 4.42
N THR A 63 -3.78 5.21 3.93
CA THR A 63 -3.66 6.67 4.01
C THR A 63 -3.61 7.14 5.45
N ASP A 64 -4.45 6.57 6.31
CA ASP A 64 -4.45 6.92 7.74
C ASP A 64 -3.18 6.42 8.42
N PHE A 65 -2.74 5.19 8.15
CA PHE A 65 -1.49 4.65 8.70
C PHE A 65 -0.27 5.52 8.37
N VAL A 66 -0.09 5.93 7.11
CA VAL A 66 1.07 6.75 6.73
C VAL A 66 1.01 8.14 7.36
N ARG A 67 -0.19 8.70 7.57
CA ARG A 67 -0.39 9.97 8.30
C ARG A 67 -0.05 9.84 9.77
N GLU A 68 -0.43 8.74 10.43
CA GLU A 68 -0.04 8.46 11.82
C GLU A 68 1.48 8.34 11.99
N LYS A 69 2.19 7.87 10.96
CA LYS A 69 3.65 7.85 10.91
C LYS A 69 4.28 9.23 10.61
N GLY A 70 3.48 10.28 10.50
CA GLY A 70 3.94 11.66 10.24
C GLY A 70 4.26 11.94 8.76
N VAL A 71 3.83 11.08 7.84
CA VAL A 71 4.00 11.32 6.40
C VAL A 71 2.80 12.10 5.86
N ALA A 72 3.08 13.28 5.30
CA ALA A 72 2.08 14.05 4.56
C ALA A 72 1.91 13.46 3.15
N VAL A 73 0.74 12.87 2.91
CA VAL A 73 0.38 12.25 1.63
C VAL A 73 -0.69 13.03 0.89
#